data_AF-A0A5D4H981-F1
#
_entry.id   AF-A0A5D4H981-F1
#
_cell.length_a   1.000
_cell.length_b   1.000
_cell.length_c   1.000
_cell.angle_alpha   90.00
_cell.angle_beta   90.00
_cell.angle_gamma   90.00
#
_symmetry.space_group_name_H-M   'P 1'
#
loop_
_entity.id
_entity.type
_entity.pdbx_description
1 polymer ?
#
loop_
_entity_poly.entity_id
_entity_poly.type
_entity_poly.pdbx_seq_one_letter_code
_entity_poly.pdbx_strand_id
1 'polypeptide(L)'
;DLTPEQAESAKEAYGIPATALAPGHDRHPLTLRLLAEVRAALPPGVPGRPDTEDVFGAHLDLLCVRAAVRIAAAADEQPRGAAVRRLAARVAGQVHEAARRCLGPGQGELDRAAFEEIFPWRTGWASAVLTEGLLVPAGAGYRFAHEELGDWVQGAHLDLDAALRSLVHRWHRGSGGTVRPPSTEGEPRSLPVPRHRIGPVIQAMVLLGRRQGTAALAHRMADLIEALDRLWTDEGPRDEDAAWWAAHLLGGSLLRVPDARPYLGVLRVLAGRITRRSAAPEGPGDLGAYGEFGPWFWRRLRLPEEDRIDLLRRLVPADGLPRTDGDERYLDAVARRLALDAPAVQPLLCRWFTDERPLLVGPDAPDVPLR
;
A
#
# COMPACT_ATOMS: atom_id res chain seq x y z
N ASP A 1 -0.87 1.71 11.66
CA ASP A 1 -1.60 0.83 12.60
C ASP A 1 -1.37 1.25 14.03
N LEU A 2 -2.41 1.09 14.84
CA LEU A 2 -2.38 1.29 16.29
C LEU A 2 -1.53 0.20 16.96
N THR A 3 -1.01 0.47 18.18
CA THR A 3 -0.48 -0.60 19.04
C THR A 3 -1.61 -1.58 19.43
N PRO A 4 -1.31 -2.80 19.91
CA PRO A 4 -2.36 -3.72 20.37
C PRO A 4 -3.27 -3.09 21.43
N GLU A 5 -2.69 -2.39 22.39
CA GLU A 5 -3.43 -1.74 23.49
C GLU A 5 -4.33 -0.62 22.96
N GLN A 6 -3.80 0.23 22.07
CA GLN A 6 -4.56 1.28 21.43
C GLN A 6 -5.72 0.73 20.57
N ALA A 7 -5.51 -0.41 19.91
CA ALA A 7 -6.53 -1.05 19.10
C ALA A 7 -7.67 -1.61 19.96
N GLU A 8 -7.36 -2.25 21.09
CA GLU A 8 -8.39 -2.73 22.03
C GLU A 8 -9.19 -1.58 22.62
N SER A 9 -8.53 -0.50 23.08
CA SER A 9 -9.25 0.69 23.57
C SER A 9 -10.14 1.33 22.50
N ALA A 10 -9.69 1.38 21.24
CA ALA A 10 -10.50 1.88 20.14
C ALA A 10 -11.71 0.96 19.85
N LYS A 11 -11.52 -0.36 19.87
CA LYS A 11 -12.61 -1.33 19.69
C LYS A 11 -13.67 -1.19 20.79
N GLU A 12 -13.25 -1.07 22.04
CA GLU A 12 -14.15 -0.84 23.18
C GLU A 12 -14.95 0.46 23.01
N ALA A 13 -14.28 1.57 22.67
CA ALA A 13 -14.93 2.86 22.45
C ALA A 13 -15.96 2.83 21.31
N TYR A 14 -15.70 2.04 20.26
CA TYR A 14 -16.61 1.87 19.12
C TYR A 14 -17.62 0.73 19.30
N GLY A 15 -17.61 -0.01 20.42
CA GLY A 15 -18.49 -1.17 20.64
C GLY A 15 -18.24 -2.32 19.67
N ILE A 16 -17.00 -2.48 19.19
CA ILE A 16 -16.58 -3.52 18.25
C ILE A 16 -16.12 -4.75 19.04
N PRO A 17 -16.73 -5.94 18.87
CA PRO A 17 -16.24 -7.16 19.50
C PRO A 17 -14.81 -7.51 19.06
N ALA A 18 -14.00 -8.06 19.96
CA ALA A 18 -12.59 -8.41 19.68
C ALA A 18 -12.40 -9.30 18.44
N THR A 19 -13.37 -10.15 18.12
CA THR A 19 -13.32 -11.09 16.98
C THR A 19 -14.13 -10.63 15.77
N ALA A 20 -14.51 -9.35 15.69
CA ALA A 20 -15.35 -8.81 14.62
C ALA A 20 -14.63 -8.58 13.28
N LEU A 21 -13.29 -8.66 13.25
CA LEU A 21 -12.47 -8.48 12.04
C LEU A 21 -11.61 -9.71 11.77
N ALA A 22 -11.23 -9.89 10.51
CA ALA A 22 -10.23 -10.87 10.13
C ALA A 22 -8.88 -10.59 10.84
N PRO A 23 -8.10 -11.62 11.22
CA PRO A 23 -6.79 -11.43 11.85
C PRO A 23 -5.89 -10.49 11.03
N GLY A 24 -5.27 -9.51 11.70
CA GLY A 24 -4.37 -8.54 11.07
C GLY A 24 -5.06 -7.30 10.48
N HIS A 25 -6.38 -7.21 10.52
CA HIS A 25 -7.14 -6.01 10.10
C HIS A 25 -7.71 -5.22 11.27
N ASP A 26 -7.51 -5.71 12.49
CA ASP A 26 -8.14 -5.27 13.72
C ASP A 26 -7.40 -4.13 14.43
N ARG A 27 -6.35 -3.60 13.81
CA ARG A 27 -5.51 -2.49 14.32
C ARG A 27 -5.47 -1.28 13.41
N HIS A 28 -6.21 -1.31 12.30
CA HIS A 28 -6.23 -0.25 11.32
C HIS A 28 -7.25 0.84 11.71
N PRO A 29 -6.83 2.08 12.01
CA PRO A 29 -7.72 3.10 12.60
C PRO A 29 -8.96 3.39 11.77
N LEU A 30 -8.79 3.59 10.45
CA LEU A 30 -9.92 3.87 9.56
C LEU A 30 -10.86 2.67 9.47
N THR A 31 -10.33 1.44 9.39
CA THR A 31 -11.14 0.23 9.31
C THR A 31 -12.02 0.06 10.55
N LEU A 32 -11.47 0.30 11.74
CA LEU A 32 -12.24 0.25 12.99
C LEU A 32 -13.37 1.28 12.98
N ARG A 33 -13.07 2.53 12.58
CA ARG A 33 -14.09 3.59 12.50
C ARG A 33 -15.20 3.25 11.51
N LEU A 34 -14.86 2.88 10.28
CA LEU A 34 -15.86 2.59 9.24
C LEU A 34 -16.69 1.35 9.60
N LEU A 35 -16.08 0.33 10.22
CA LEU A 35 -16.81 -0.84 10.70
C LEU A 35 -17.83 -0.46 11.77
N ALA A 36 -17.50 0.44 12.70
CA ALA A 36 -18.45 0.92 13.71
C ALA A 36 -19.69 1.54 13.06
N GLU A 37 -19.49 2.40 12.05
CA GLU A 37 -20.57 3.04 11.31
C GLU A 37 -21.44 2.04 10.53
N VAL A 38 -20.81 1.04 9.89
CA VAL A 38 -21.51 -0.05 9.20
C VAL A 38 -22.34 -0.88 10.18
N ARG A 39 -21.77 -1.26 11.33
CA ARG A 39 -22.45 -2.06 12.35
C ARG A 39 -23.63 -1.31 12.97
N ALA A 40 -23.51 0.01 13.17
CA ALA A 40 -24.61 0.84 13.65
C ALA A 40 -25.79 0.92 12.67
N ALA A 41 -25.54 0.72 11.38
CA ALA A 41 -26.57 0.71 10.33
C ALA A 41 -27.20 -0.67 10.07
N LEU A 42 -26.56 -1.74 10.56
CA LEU A 42 -27.03 -3.11 10.38
C LEU A 42 -27.83 -3.59 11.60
N PRO A 43 -28.72 -4.60 11.44
CA PRO A 43 -29.31 -5.28 12.58
C PRO A 43 -28.24 -5.86 13.52
N PRO A 44 -28.51 -5.96 14.84
CA PRO A 44 -27.57 -6.57 15.76
C PRO A 44 -27.33 -8.04 15.38
N GLY A 45 -26.10 -8.51 15.56
CA GLY A 45 -25.75 -9.92 15.40
C GLY A 45 -25.49 -10.39 13.97
N VAL A 46 -25.27 -9.49 13.00
CA VAL A 46 -24.79 -9.90 11.66
C VAL A 46 -23.47 -10.68 11.80
N PRO A 47 -23.41 -11.94 11.34
CA PRO A 47 -22.22 -12.77 11.44
C PRO A 47 -21.17 -12.34 10.41
N GLY A 48 -19.90 -12.66 10.70
CA GLY A 48 -18.79 -12.43 9.78
C GLY A 48 -17.55 -11.87 10.47
N ARG A 49 -16.41 -11.99 9.79
CA ARG A 49 -15.13 -11.39 10.17
C ARG A 49 -14.53 -10.70 8.95
N PRO A 50 -15.09 -9.56 8.52
CA PRO A 50 -14.63 -8.86 7.33
C PRO A 50 -13.16 -8.48 7.41
N ASP A 51 -12.48 -8.44 6.27
CA ASP A 51 -11.19 -7.77 6.12
C ASP A 51 -11.38 -6.26 5.92
N THR A 52 -10.28 -5.51 5.70
CA THR A 52 -10.37 -4.06 5.47
C THR A 52 -11.10 -3.69 4.17
N GLU A 53 -10.95 -4.48 3.11
CA GLU A 53 -11.63 -4.20 1.84
C GLU A 53 -13.12 -4.50 1.93
N ASP A 54 -13.51 -5.56 2.64
CA ASP A 54 -14.91 -5.86 2.94
C ASP A 54 -15.57 -4.70 3.70
N VAL A 55 -14.86 -4.12 4.68
CA VAL A 55 -15.33 -2.94 5.41
C VAL A 55 -15.45 -1.72 4.51
N PHE A 56 -14.49 -1.47 3.62
CA PHE A 56 -14.53 -0.36 2.67
C PHE A 56 -15.71 -0.50 1.70
N GLY A 57 -15.94 -1.70 1.16
CA GLY A 57 -17.10 -2.00 0.32
C GLY A 57 -18.42 -1.80 1.06
N ALA A 58 -18.57 -2.39 2.24
CA ALA A 58 -19.79 -2.26 3.04
C ALA A 58 -20.08 -0.80 3.45
N HIS A 59 -19.04 -0.03 3.77
CA HIS A 59 -19.17 1.39 4.09
C HIS A 59 -19.57 2.21 2.85
N LEU A 60 -18.94 1.96 1.69
CA LEU A 60 -19.32 2.62 0.44
C LEU A 60 -20.78 2.32 0.06
N ASP A 61 -21.21 1.07 0.19
CA ASP A 61 -22.60 0.67 -0.06
C ASP A 61 -23.57 1.38 0.89
N LEU A 62 -23.23 1.47 2.19
CA LEU A 62 -24.01 2.21 3.17
C LEU A 62 -24.18 3.68 2.77
N LEU A 63 -23.07 4.35 2.40
CA LEU A 63 -23.12 5.74 1.96
C LEU A 63 -23.94 5.92 0.68
N CYS A 64 -23.85 4.99 -0.27
CA CYS A 64 -24.65 5.02 -1.50
C CYS A 64 -26.15 4.85 -1.20
N VAL A 65 -26.52 3.99 -0.24
CA VAL A 65 -27.91 3.83 0.22
C VAL A 65 -28.41 5.10 0.89
N ARG A 66 -27.63 5.71 1.80
CA ARG A 66 -28.04 6.95 2.48
C ARG A 66 -28.17 8.12 1.51
N ALA A 67 -27.24 8.26 0.57
CA ALA A 67 -27.31 9.27 -0.48
C ALA A 67 -28.55 9.06 -1.37
N ALA A 68 -28.87 7.82 -1.74
CA ALA A 68 -30.08 7.50 -2.49
C ALA A 68 -31.36 7.88 -1.74
N VAL A 69 -31.44 7.62 -0.44
CA VAL A 69 -32.58 8.04 0.39
C VAL A 69 -32.74 9.56 0.39
N ARG A 70 -31.63 10.31 0.50
CA ARG A 70 -31.67 11.79 0.44
C ARG A 70 -32.09 12.34 -0.91
N ILE A 71 -31.55 11.78 -1.99
CA ILE A 71 -31.92 12.17 -3.36
C ILE A 71 -33.42 11.98 -3.58
N ALA A 72 -33.96 10.84 -3.15
CA ALA A 72 -35.38 10.58 -3.31
C ALA A 72 -36.26 11.50 -2.44
N ALA A 73 -35.83 11.80 -1.21
CA ALA A 73 -36.51 12.77 -0.36
C ALA A 73 -36.51 14.19 -0.96
N ALA A 74 -35.41 14.60 -1.62
CA ALA A 74 -35.33 15.88 -2.31
C ALA A 74 -36.23 15.96 -3.57
N ALA A 75 -36.57 14.81 -4.15
CA ALA A 75 -37.48 14.71 -5.28
C ALA A 75 -38.97 14.60 -4.87
N ASP A 76 -39.27 14.69 -3.56
CA ASP A 76 -40.60 14.45 -2.97
C ASP A 76 -41.20 13.07 -3.34
N GLU A 77 -40.33 12.12 -3.67
CA GLU A 77 -40.70 10.73 -3.89
C GLU A 77 -40.68 9.99 -2.54
N GLN A 78 -41.66 9.10 -2.33
CA GLN A 78 -41.64 8.12 -1.24
C GLN A 78 -41.18 6.77 -1.81
N PRO A 79 -39.87 6.59 -2.06
CA PRO A 79 -39.37 5.41 -2.75
C PRO A 79 -39.60 4.17 -1.88
N ARG A 80 -40.24 3.15 -2.45
CA ARG A 80 -40.27 1.80 -1.85
C ARG A 80 -38.86 1.20 -1.87
N GLY A 81 -38.57 0.22 -0.99
CA GLY A 81 -37.22 -0.33 -0.81
C GLY A 81 -36.50 -0.80 -2.10
N ALA A 82 -37.22 -1.33 -3.10
CA ALA A 82 -36.62 -1.70 -4.39
C ALA A 82 -36.18 -0.50 -5.24
N ALA A 83 -36.88 0.63 -5.16
CA ALA A 83 -36.52 1.87 -5.84
C ALA A 83 -35.26 2.48 -5.22
N VAL A 84 -35.17 2.49 -3.87
CA VAL A 84 -33.97 2.94 -3.14
C VAL A 84 -32.76 2.11 -3.54
N ARG A 85 -32.88 0.77 -3.60
CA ARG A 85 -31.76 -0.10 -4.04
C ARG A 85 -31.28 0.21 -5.45
N ARG A 86 -32.21 0.42 -6.40
CA ARG A 86 -31.84 0.81 -7.79
C ARG A 86 -31.19 2.18 -7.85
N LEU A 87 -31.62 3.12 -7.01
CA LEU A 87 -31.00 4.44 -6.93
C LEU A 87 -29.62 4.36 -6.27
N ALA A 88 -29.45 3.59 -5.21
CA ALA A 88 -28.16 3.33 -4.56
C ALA A 88 -27.16 2.71 -5.54
N ALA A 89 -27.58 1.74 -6.35
CA ALA A 89 -26.73 1.18 -7.42
C ALA A 89 -26.32 2.23 -8.47
N ARG A 90 -27.20 3.18 -8.79
CA ARG A 90 -26.86 4.31 -9.67
C ARG A 90 -25.87 5.28 -9.00
N VAL A 91 -26.06 5.59 -7.72
CA VAL A 91 -25.12 6.40 -6.93
C VAL A 91 -23.74 5.72 -6.91
N ALA A 92 -23.68 4.42 -6.61
CA ALA A 92 -22.43 3.66 -6.65
C ALA A 92 -21.76 3.76 -8.03
N GLY A 93 -22.51 3.57 -9.12
CA GLY A 93 -22.00 3.75 -10.49
C GLY A 93 -21.38 5.12 -10.73
N GLN A 94 -22.02 6.19 -10.26
CA GLN A 94 -21.49 7.56 -10.36
C GLN A 94 -20.27 7.80 -9.46
N VAL A 95 -20.21 7.18 -8.27
CA VAL A 95 -19.01 7.24 -7.41
C VAL A 95 -17.81 6.55 -8.06
N HIS A 96 -18.03 5.39 -8.71
CA HIS A 96 -16.98 4.74 -9.49
C HIS A 96 -16.55 5.58 -10.71
N GLU A 97 -17.46 6.32 -11.33
CA GLU A 97 -17.11 7.29 -12.39
C GLU A 97 -16.30 8.46 -11.84
N ALA A 98 -16.67 9.02 -10.69
CA ALA A 98 -15.88 10.05 -10.01
C ALA A 98 -14.46 9.55 -9.70
N ALA A 99 -14.33 8.32 -9.20
CA ALA A 99 -13.03 7.69 -8.95
C ALA A 99 -12.18 7.58 -10.22
N ARG A 100 -12.78 7.20 -11.36
CA ARG A 100 -12.07 7.19 -12.66
C ARG A 100 -11.57 8.58 -13.04
N ARG A 101 -12.39 9.61 -12.90
CA ARG A 101 -12.01 10.99 -13.25
C ARG A 101 -10.93 11.56 -12.32
N CYS A 102 -10.93 11.17 -11.04
CA CYS A 102 -9.86 11.50 -10.09
C CYS A 102 -8.48 10.94 -10.47
N LEU A 103 -8.41 9.88 -11.30
CA LEU A 103 -7.14 9.35 -11.82
C LEU A 103 -6.56 10.19 -12.96
N GLY A 104 -7.35 11.12 -13.51
CA GLY A 104 -6.91 12.07 -14.53
C GLY A 104 -5.90 13.10 -14.00
N PRO A 105 -5.57 14.12 -14.80
CA PRO A 105 -4.53 15.11 -14.47
C PRO A 105 -4.82 15.96 -13.23
N GLY A 106 -6.03 15.87 -12.66
CA GLY A 106 -6.48 16.59 -11.46
C GLY A 106 -5.89 16.11 -10.13
N GLN A 107 -4.83 15.30 -10.13
CA GLN A 107 -4.09 14.90 -8.91
C GLN A 107 -4.95 14.28 -7.80
N GLY A 108 -5.97 13.50 -8.16
CA GLY A 108 -6.89 12.90 -7.19
C GLY A 108 -8.09 13.77 -6.83
N GLU A 109 -8.13 15.03 -7.30
CA GLU A 109 -9.29 15.91 -7.19
C GLU A 109 -10.18 15.81 -8.43
N LEU A 110 -11.48 15.95 -8.19
CA LEU A 110 -12.50 16.15 -9.20
C LEU A 110 -12.79 17.64 -9.28
N ASP A 111 -12.55 18.24 -10.44
CA ASP A 111 -12.86 19.66 -10.64
C ASP A 111 -14.38 19.92 -10.52
N ARG A 112 -14.76 21.18 -10.31
CA ARG A 112 -16.14 21.55 -10.07
C ARG A 112 -17.08 21.24 -11.24
N ALA A 113 -16.58 21.30 -12.49
CA ALA A 113 -17.39 21.04 -13.67
C ALA A 113 -17.66 19.53 -13.81
N ALA A 114 -16.62 18.70 -13.66
CA ALA A 114 -16.73 17.26 -13.65
C ALA A 114 -17.57 16.74 -12.48
N PHE A 115 -17.48 17.39 -11.31
CA PHE A 115 -18.35 17.07 -10.17
C PHE A 115 -19.82 17.35 -10.48
N GLU A 116 -20.17 18.51 -11.03
CA GLU A 116 -21.56 18.84 -11.36
C GLU A 116 -22.13 17.95 -12.47
N GLU A 117 -21.28 17.50 -13.41
CA GLU A 117 -21.69 16.56 -14.44
C GLU A 117 -22.09 15.20 -13.86
N ILE A 118 -21.33 14.70 -12.88
CA ILE A 118 -21.57 13.40 -12.24
C ILE A 118 -22.69 13.50 -11.18
N PHE A 119 -22.71 14.59 -10.41
CA PHE A 119 -23.62 14.83 -9.30
C PHE A 119 -24.32 16.18 -9.46
N PRO A 120 -25.43 16.25 -10.22
CA PRO A 120 -26.08 17.53 -10.48
C PRO A 120 -26.68 18.18 -9.22
N TRP A 121 -26.45 19.47 -9.02
CA TRP A 121 -27.08 20.25 -7.93
C TRP A 121 -28.60 20.26 -8.05
N ARG A 122 -29.12 20.43 -9.27
CA ARG A 122 -30.56 20.59 -9.54
C ARG A 122 -31.42 19.39 -9.12
N THR A 123 -30.84 18.19 -9.04
CA THR A 123 -31.54 16.96 -8.64
C THR A 123 -31.21 16.55 -7.19
N GLY A 124 -30.48 17.38 -6.45
CA GLY A 124 -30.09 17.08 -5.06
C GLY A 124 -28.95 16.06 -4.92
N TRP A 125 -28.36 15.58 -6.02
CA TRP A 125 -27.29 14.57 -5.98
C TRP A 125 -26.03 15.11 -5.30
N ALA A 126 -25.56 16.30 -5.71
CA ALA A 126 -24.42 16.97 -5.09
C ALA A 126 -24.61 17.11 -3.57
N SER A 127 -25.76 17.66 -3.15
CA SER A 127 -26.07 17.87 -1.73
C SER A 127 -26.06 16.55 -0.95
N ALA A 128 -26.64 15.48 -1.52
CA ALA A 128 -26.69 14.17 -0.89
C ALA A 128 -25.29 13.56 -0.69
N VAL A 129 -24.44 13.56 -1.72
CA VAL A 129 -23.09 12.96 -1.61
C VAL A 129 -22.15 13.74 -0.71
N LEU A 130 -22.30 15.07 -0.65
CA LEU A 130 -21.53 15.92 0.27
C LEU A 130 -22.02 15.77 1.72
N THR A 131 -23.34 15.69 1.93
CA THR A 131 -23.92 15.52 3.28
C THR A 131 -23.57 14.16 3.87
N GLU A 132 -23.57 13.11 3.05
CA GLU A 132 -23.17 11.76 3.48
C GLU A 132 -21.64 11.58 3.53
N GLY A 133 -20.86 12.59 3.16
CA GLY A 133 -19.41 12.54 3.24
C GLY A 133 -18.77 11.55 2.28
N LEU A 134 -19.41 11.22 1.15
CA LEU A 134 -18.75 10.47 0.07
C LEU A 134 -17.61 11.29 -0.53
N LEU A 135 -17.90 12.55 -0.80
CA LEU A 135 -16.96 13.55 -1.31
C LEU A 135 -16.98 14.76 -0.37
N VAL A 136 -15.85 15.46 -0.30
CA VAL A 136 -15.69 16.70 0.45
C VAL A 136 -15.04 17.75 -0.43
N PRO A 137 -15.33 19.04 -0.21
CA PRO A 137 -14.60 20.12 -0.87
C PRO A 137 -13.11 20.05 -0.54
N ALA A 138 -12.26 20.19 -1.55
CA ALA A 138 -10.82 20.28 -1.40
C ALA A 138 -10.26 21.24 -2.46
N GLY A 139 -9.61 22.31 -2.00
CA GLY A 139 -9.11 23.36 -2.90
C GLY A 139 -10.23 23.95 -3.76
N ALA A 140 -10.05 23.85 -5.08
CA ALA A 140 -11.02 24.33 -6.08
C ALA A 140 -12.04 23.26 -6.54
N GLY A 141 -11.92 22.03 -6.04
CA GLY A 141 -12.71 20.88 -6.45
C GLY A 141 -13.19 20.04 -5.27
N TYR A 142 -13.26 18.73 -5.51
CA TYR A 142 -13.77 17.74 -4.58
C TYR A 142 -12.87 16.52 -4.53
N ARG A 143 -12.81 15.85 -3.39
CA ARG A 143 -12.09 14.58 -3.22
C ARG A 143 -12.87 13.64 -2.33
N PHE A 144 -12.49 12.36 -2.32
CA PHE A 144 -13.03 11.41 -1.34
C PHE A 144 -12.69 11.87 0.09
N ALA A 145 -13.68 11.78 0.99
CA ALA A 145 -13.52 12.22 2.37
C ALA A 145 -12.35 11.50 3.07
N HIS A 146 -12.29 10.18 2.88
CA HIS A 146 -11.23 9.33 3.34
C HIS A 146 -10.27 9.02 2.20
N GLU A 147 -9.00 9.41 2.36
CA GLU A 147 -7.97 9.21 1.34
C GLU A 147 -7.80 7.73 1.00
N GLU A 148 -7.64 6.86 1.99
CA GLU A 148 -7.45 5.42 1.75
C GLU A 148 -8.66 4.74 1.10
N LEU A 149 -9.88 5.19 1.41
CA LEU A 149 -11.10 4.71 0.73
C LEU A 149 -11.09 5.18 -0.73
N GLY A 150 -10.74 6.45 -0.96
CA GLY A 150 -10.57 7.01 -2.30
C GLY A 150 -9.53 6.24 -3.10
N ASP A 151 -8.37 5.95 -2.52
CA ASP A 151 -7.30 5.18 -3.15
C ASP A 151 -7.74 3.76 -3.50
N TRP A 152 -8.53 3.12 -2.62
CA TRP A 152 -9.09 1.80 -2.87
C TRP A 152 -10.06 1.79 -4.05
N VAL A 153 -11.02 2.73 -4.10
CA VAL A 153 -11.97 2.80 -5.24
C VAL A 153 -11.26 3.20 -6.53
N GLN A 154 -10.31 4.13 -6.46
CA GLN A 154 -9.52 4.58 -7.62
C GLN A 154 -8.61 3.47 -8.14
N GLY A 155 -7.91 2.75 -7.28
CA GLY A 155 -7.05 1.62 -7.65
C GLY A 155 -7.80 0.53 -8.42
N ALA A 156 -9.10 0.36 -8.16
CA ALA A 156 -9.95 -0.57 -8.90
C ALA A 156 -10.13 -0.24 -10.40
N HIS A 157 -9.89 1.02 -10.80
CA HIS A 157 -10.01 1.49 -12.18
C HIS A 157 -8.68 1.91 -12.81
N LEU A 158 -7.57 1.83 -12.07
CA LEU A 158 -6.26 2.23 -12.57
C LEU A 158 -5.75 1.21 -13.61
N ASP A 159 -5.31 1.70 -14.77
CA ASP A 159 -4.48 0.92 -15.69
C ASP A 159 -3.06 0.79 -15.10
N LEU A 160 -2.85 -0.30 -14.36
CA LEU A 160 -1.59 -0.59 -13.69
C LEU A 160 -0.41 -0.70 -14.67
N ASP A 161 -0.63 -1.24 -15.86
CA ASP A 161 0.42 -1.41 -16.86
C ASP A 161 0.85 -0.07 -17.45
N ALA A 162 -0.09 0.82 -17.75
CA ALA A 162 0.23 2.19 -18.14
C ALA A 162 0.89 2.96 -16.99
N ALA A 163 0.42 2.79 -15.76
CA ALA A 163 0.99 3.44 -14.59
C ALA A 163 2.45 3.02 -14.34
N LEU A 164 2.74 1.71 -14.25
CA LEU A 164 4.11 1.22 -14.05
C LEU A 164 5.04 1.61 -15.22
N ARG A 165 4.53 1.56 -16.46
CA ARG A 165 5.29 2.05 -17.62
C ARG A 165 5.62 3.53 -17.49
N SER A 166 4.71 4.36 -17.01
CA SER A 166 4.93 5.79 -16.85
C SER A 166 5.85 6.09 -15.65
N LEU A 167 5.60 5.50 -14.48
CA LEU A 167 6.26 5.85 -13.23
C LEU A 167 7.65 5.23 -13.09
N VAL A 168 7.84 4.01 -13.61
CA VAL A 168 9.06 3.22 -13.39
C VAL A 168 9.81 2.98 -14.71
N HIS A 169 9.12 2.61 -15.78
CA HIS A 169 9.77 2.13 -17.01
C HIS A 169 9.88 3.15 -18.15
N ARG A 170 9.41 4.39 -17.99
CA ARG A 170 9.32 5.38 -19.11
C ARG A 170 10.67 5.66 -19.75
N TRP A 171 11.73 5.53 -18.98
CA TRP A 171 13.10 5.81 -19.38
C TRP A 171 13.81 4.63 -20.05
N HIS A 172 13.16 3.46 -20.10
CA HIS A 172 13.71 2.26 -20.74
C HIS A 172 13.77 2.36 -22.27
N ARG A 173 13.10 3.34 -22.91
CA ARG A 173 13.10 3.49 -24.37
C ARG A 173 14.12 4.49 -24.94
N GLY A 174 15.02 5.03 -24.10
CA GLY A 174 15.82 6.20 -24.47
C GLY A 174 17.34 6.09 -24.44
N SER A 175 17.95 4.93 -24.19
CA SER A 175 19.43 4.79 -24.20
C SER A 175 20.03 4.57 -25.60
N GLY A 176 19.33 5.01 -26.64
CA GLY A 176 19.87 5.19 -27.98
C GLY A 176 19.42 6.55 -28.47
N GLY A 177 20.37 7.51 -28.53
CA GLY A 177 20.14 8.91 -28.86
C GLY A 177 19.08 9.11 -29.95
N THR A 178 17.89 9.52 -29.54
CA THR A 178 16.87 10.03 -30.43
C THR A 178 16.29 11.27 -29.77
N VAL A 179 16.54 12.39 -30.44
CA VAL A 179 15.89 13.68 -30.21
C VAL A 179 14.41 13.42 -29.91
N ARG A 180 13.95 13.89 -28.75
CA ARG A 180 12.54 13.97 -28.41
C ARG A 180 11.83 14.60 -29.61
N PRO A 181 10.89 13.94 -30.32
CA PRO A 181 10.12 14.63 -31.34
C PRO A 181 9.48 15.84 -30.66
N PRO A 182 9.50 17.04 -31.29
CA PRO A 182 8.84 18.20 -30.72
C PRO A 182 7.40 17.79 -30.42
N SER A 183 7.01 17.93 -29.15
CA SER A 183 5.65 17.74 -28.71
C SER A 183 4.77 18.56 -29.64
N THR A 184 3.84 17.93 -30.34
CA THR A 184 2.79 18.65 -31.06
C THR A 184 2.14 19.60 -30.07
N GLU A 185 2.16 20.90 -30.37
CA GLU A 185 1.51 21.94 -29.57
C GLU A 185 0.02 21.59 -29.44
N GLY A 186 -0.38 21.06 -28.28
CA GLY A 186 -1.75 20.63 -28.03
C GLY A 186 -1.92 19.41 -27.13
N GLU A 187 -0.90 18.57 -26.95
CA GLU A 187 -0.98 17.51 -25.92
C GLU A 187 -0.74 18.11 -24.53
N PRO A 188 -1.69 17.95 -23.58
CA PRO A 188 -1.48 18.41 -22.21
C PRO A 188 -0.25 17.69 -21.67
N ARG A 189 0.81 18.45 -21.36
CA ARG A 189 2.01 17.92 -20.73
C ARG A 189 1.56 17.19 -19.46
N SER A 190 1.69 15.87 -19.42
CA SER A 190 1.43 15.10 -18.22
C SER A 190 2.41 15.57 -17.15
N LEU A 191 1.90 16.34 -16.19
CA LEU A 191 2.67 16.69 -15.01
C LEU A 191 3.13 15.39 -14.32
N PRO A 192 4.35 15.34 -13.76
CA PRO A 192 4.80 14.18 -13.03
C PRO A 192 3.78 13.85 -11.93
N VAL A 193 3.44 12.57 -11.79
CA VAL A 193 2.50 12.11 -10.76
C VAL A 193 3.15 12.36 -9.39
N PRO A 194 2.52 13.11 -8.49
CA PRO A 194 3.06 13.36 -7.16
C PRO A 194 3.15 12.08 -6.34
N ARG A 195 4.21 11.97 -5.53
CA ARG A 195 4.49 10.82 -4.65
C ARG A 195 3.36 10.49 -3.67
N HIS A 196 2.59 11.49 -3.22
CA HIS A 196 1.42 11.26 -2.36
C HIS A 196 0.30 10.48 -3.06
N ARG A 197 0.31 10.37 -4.39
CA ARG A 197 -0.64 9.58 -5.19
C ARG A 197 -0.22 8.12 -5.36
N ILE A 198 0.62 7.61 -4.45
CA ILE A 198 1.05 6.21 -4.48
C ILE A 198 -0.05 5.23 -4.08
N GLY A 199 -0.99 5.66 -3.25
CA GLY A 199 -2.07 4.83 -2.72
C GLY A 199 -2.85 4.03 -3.77
N PRO A 200 -3.43 4.65 -4.82
CA PRO A 200 -4.18 3.94 -5.85
C PRO A 200 -3.33 2.91 -6.61
N VAL A 201 -2.04 3.19 -6.82
CA VAL A 201 -1.13 2.28 -7.53
C VAL A 201 -0.83 1.04 -6.69
N ILE A 202 -0.60 1.20 -5.39
CA ILE A 202 -0.45 0.06 -4.48
C ILE A 202 -1.76 -0.74 -4.41
N GLN A 203 -2.93 -0.07 -4.37
CA GLN A 203 -4.21 -0.76 -4.37
C GLN A 203 -4.42 -1.58 -5.65
N ALA A 204 -4.05 -1.03 -6.81
CA ALA A 204 -4.09 -1.76 -8.08
C ALA A 204 -3.14 -2.99 -8.08
N MET A 205 -1.94 -2.87 -7.48
CA MET A 205 -1.01 -4.01 -7.31
C MET A 205 -1.62 -5.11 -6.43
N VAL A 206 -2.18 -4.77 -5.28
CA VAL A 206 -2.82 -5.77 -4.39
C VAL A 206 -4.03 -6.41 -5.07
N LEU A 207 -4.84 -5.61 -5.78
CA LEU A 207 -6.00 -6.10 -6.53
C LEU A 207 -5.60 -7.05 -7.67
N LEU A 208 -4.48 -6.81 -8.35
CA LEU A 208 -3.91 -7.73 -9.33
C LEU A 208 -3.68 -9.11 -8.71
N GLY A 209 -3.04 -9.18 -7.54
CA GLY A 209 -2.80 -10.43 -6.83
C GLY A 209 -4.09 -11.17 -6.46
N ARG A 210 -5.15 -10.43 -6.08
CA ARG A 210 -6.46 -11.01 -5.78
C ARG A 210 -7.18 -11.56 -7.02
N ARG A 211 -7.14 -10.83 -8.14
CA ARG A 211 -7.88 -11.18 -9.37
C ARG A 211 -7.16 -12.21 -10.25
N GLN A 212 -5.82 -12.12 -10.33
CA GLN A 212 -5.01 -12.93 -11.24
C GLN A 212 -4.06 -13.90 -10.50
N GLY A 213 -4.08 -13.88 -9.17
CA GLY A 213 -3.30 -14.80 -8.33
C GLY A 213 -1.94 -14.24 -7.90
N THR A 214 -1.35 -14.90 -6.91
CA THR A 214 -0.09 -14.48 -6.27
C THR A 214 1.09 -14.47 -7.24
N ALA A 215 1.12 -15.36 -8.23
CA ALA A 215 2.17 -15.41 -9.25
C ALA A 215 2.21 -14.13 -10.11
N ALA A 216 1.05 -13.58 -10.48
CA ALA A 216 0.97 -12.35 -11.27
C ALA A 216 1.55 -11.16 -10.50
N LEU A 217 1.20 -11.01 -9.21
CA LEU A 217 1.76 -9.97 -8.35
C LEU A 217 3.25 -10.19 -8.08
N ALA A 218 3.68 -11.43 -7.84
CA ALA A 218 5.08 -11.76 -7.62
C ALA A 218 5.95 -11.41 -8.83
N HIS A 219 5.45 -11.63 -10.05
CA HIS A 219 6.14 -11.24 -11.28
C HIS A 219 6.34 -9.73 -11.35
N ARG A 220 5.30 -8.93 -11.08
CA ARG A 220 5.43 -7.46 -11.02
C ARG A 220 6.39 -6.99 -9.94
N MET A 221 6.38 -7.61 -8.77
CA MET A 221 7.34 -7.28 -7.71
C MET A 221 8.79 -7.62 -8.12
N ALA A 222 9.01 -8.72 -8.83
CA ALA A 222 10.31 -9.06 -9.38
C ALA A 222 10.77 -8.02 -10.43
N ASP A 223 9.88 -7.58 -11.32
CA ASP A 223 10.17 -6.52 -12.30
C ASP A 223 10.55 -5.20 -11.62
N LEU A 224 9.93 -4.87 -10.47
CA LEU A 224 10.29 -3.71 -9.67
C LEU A 224 11.69 -3.84 -9.05
N ILE A 225 12.07 -5.03 -8.56
CA ILE A 225 13.43 -5.29 -8.05
C ILE A 225 14.46 -5.13 -9.19
N GLU A 226 14.16 -5.65 -10.38
CA GLU A 226 15.03 -5.51 -11.55
C GLU A 226 15.11 -4.04 -12.02
N ALA A 227 14.01 -3.29 -11.91
CA ALA A 227 14.03 -1.85 -12.18
C ALA A 227 14.94 -1.12 -11.19
N LEU A 228 14.87 -1.44 -9.88
CA LEU A 228 15.75 -0.86 -8.87
C LEU A 228 17.24 -1.11 -9.16
N ASP A 229 17.60 -2.34 -9.52
CA ASP A 229 18.97 -2.69 -9.91
C ASP A 229 19.50 -1.84 -11.08
N ARG A 230 18.61 -1.45 -12.00
CA ARG A 230 18.96 -0.65 -13.20
C ARG A 230 18.95 0.85 -12.95
N LEU A 231 18.07 1.32 -12.08
CA LEU A 231 17.84 2.72 -11.75
C LEU A 231 18.87 3.25 -10.76
N TRP A 232 19.50 2.37 -9.98
CA TRP A 232 20.56 2.74 -9.05
C TRP A 232 21.87 2.08 -9.48
N THR A 233 22.84 2.86 -9.93
CA THR A 233 24.19 2.37 -10.28
C THR A 233 25.20 2.70 -9.18
N ASP A 234 26.43 2.21 -9.31
CA ASP A 234 27.51 2.52 -8.35
C ASP A 234 27.88 4.02 -8.39
N GLU A 235 27.58 4.69 -9.51
CA GLU A 235 27.72 6.15 -9.68
C GLU A 235 26.53 6.95 -9.12
N GLY A 236 25.52 6.29 -8.53
CA GLY A 236 24.31 6.92 -7.97
C GLY A 236 23.02 6.64 -8.76
N PRO A 237 21.89 7.29 -8.40
CA PRO A 237 20.61 7.08 -9.07
C PRO A 237 20.61 7.68 -10.49
N ARG A 238 20.26 6.87 -11.48
CA ARG A 238 19.98 7.33 -12.85
C ARG A 238 18.69 8.14 -12.93
N ASP A 239 17.71 7.75 -12.11
CA ASP A 239 16.47 8.50 -11.90
C ASP A 239 15.98 8.22 -10.47
N GLU A 240 16.11 9.24 -9.62
CA GLU A 240 15.74 9.18 -8.21
C GLU A 240 14.23 9.00 -8.01
N ASP A 241 13.39 9.59 -8.88
CA ASP A 241 11.94 9.50 -8.73
C ASP A 241 11.42 8.12 -9.13
N ALA A 242 11.89 7.58 -10.25
CA ALA A 242 11.55 6.22 -10.67
C ALA A 242 12.05 5.18 -9.64
N ALA A 243 13.24 5.38 -9.06
CA ALA A 243 13.77 4.51 -8.01
C ALA A 243 12.91 4.59 -6.74
N TRP A 244 12.49 5.80 -6.35
CA TRP A 244 11.56 6.01 -5.24
C TRP A 244 10.25 5.25 -5.48
N TRP A 245 9.63 5.41 -6.66
CA TRP A 245 8.39 4.71 -7.02
C TRP A 245 8.56 3.19 -6.96
N ALA A 246 9.62 2.64 -7.55
CA ALA A 246 9.83 1.20 -7.55
C ALA A 246 9.99 0.63 -6.14
N ALA A 247 10.76 1.28 -5.26
CA ALA A 247 10.96 0.86 -3.88
C ALA A 247 9.66 0.93 -3.07
N HIS A 248 8.94 2.06 -3.15
CA HIS A 248 7.75 2.29 -2.34
C HIS A 248 6.55 1.48 -2.82
N LEU A 249 6.42 1.22 -4.13
CA LEU A 249 5.41 0.30 -4.66
C LEU A 249 5.66 -1.13 -4.23
N LEU A 250 6.92 -1.58 -4.25
CA LEU A 250 7.32 -2.91 -3.78
C LEU A 250 7.02 -3.07 -2.29
N GLY A 251 7.54 -2.15 -1.47
CA GLY A 251 7.37 -2.18 -0.02
C GLY A 251 5.92 -2.04 0.41
N GLY A 252 5.21 -1.05 -0.14
CA GLY A 252 3.81 -0.79 0.15
C GLY A 252 2.89 -1.96 -0.23
N SER A 253 3.16 -2.63 -1.36
CA SER A 253 2.39 -3.82 -1.76
C SER A 253 2.66 -5.02 -0.85
N LEU A 254 3.93 -5.30 -0.53
CA LEU A 254 4.32 -6.41 0.36
C LEU A 254 3.79 -6.24 1.80
N LEU A 255 3.66 -5.00 2.28
CA LEU A 255 3.09 -4.72 3.60
C LEU A 255 1.56 -4.84 3.64
N ARG A 256 0.88 -4.74 2.49
CA ARG A 256 -0.59 -4.79 2.38
C ARG A 256 -1.15 -6.17 2.02
N VAL A 257 -0.33 -7.11 1.53
CA VAL A 257 -0.82 -8.48 1.30
C VAL A 257 -1.20 -9.16 2.62
N PRO A 258 -2.32 -9.90 2.68
CA PRO A 258 -2.78 -10.53 3.92
C PRO A 258 -1.87 -11.67 4.38
N ASP A 259 -1.17 -12.34 3.45
CA ASP A 259 -0.18 -13.38 3.69
C ASP A 259 1.00 -13.17 2.73
N ALA A 260 2.21 -13.02 3.30
CA ALA A 260 3.42 -12.80 2.52
C ALA A 260 4.15 -14.10 2.12
N ARG A 261 3.73 -15.29 2.61
CA ARG A 261 4.37 -16.58 2.29
C ARG A 261 4.49 -16.86 0.79
N PRO A 262 3.48 -16.58 -0.06
CA PRO A 262 3.61 -16.79 -1.50
C PRO A 262 4.72 -15.97 -2.17
N TYR A 263 5.19 -14.91 -1.51
CA TYR A 263 6.20 -13.99 -2.03
C TYR A 263 7.58 -14.22 -1.41
N LEU A 264 7.81 -15.35 -0.70
CA LEU A 264 9.11 -15.67 -0.11
C LEU A 264 10.26 -15.69 -1.14
N GLY A 265 9.99 -16.10 -2.38
CA GLY A 265 10.98 -16.03 -3.46
C GLY A 265 11.44 -14.59 -3.72
N VAL A 266 10.48 -13.67 -3.90
CA VAL A 266 10.72 -12.23 -4.08
C VAL A 266 11.48 -11.65 -2.87
N LEU A 267 11.03 -11.97 -1.65
CA LEU A 267 11.65 -11.52 -0.42
C LEU A 267 13.10 -12.03 -0.28
N ARG A 268 13.38 -13.28 -0.64
CA ARG A 268 14.76 -13.82 -0.64
C ARG A 268 15.65 -13.13 -1.66
N VAL A 269 15.12 -12.82 -2.86
CA VAL A 269 15.84 -12.04 -3.87
C VAL A 269 16.17 -10.65 -3.33
N LEU A 270 15.17 -9.96 -2.77
CA LEU A 270 15.35 -8.64 -2.17
C LEU A 270 16.41 -8.65 -1.04
N ALA A 271 16.35 -9.63 -0.14
CA ALA A 271 17.35 -9.80 0.91
C ALA A 271 18.75 -10.05 0.34
N GLY A 272 18.86 -10.88 -0.70
CA GLY A 272 20.12 -11.12 -1.40
C GLY A 272 20.69 -9.86 -2.07
N ARG A 273 19.84 -8.98 -2.61
CA ARG A 273 20.27 -7.68 -3.18
C ARG A 273 20.79 -6.74 -2.12
N ILE A 274 20.08 -6.61 -0.99
CA ILE A 274 20.52 -5.81 0.16
C ILE A 274 21.88 -6.28 0.66
N THR A 275 22.04 -7.59 0.90
CA THR A 275 23.30 -8.16 1.39
C THR A 275 24.45 -7.96 0.40
N ARG A 276 24.20 -8.16 -0.91
CA ARG A 276 25.23 -7.97 -1.94
C ARG A 276 25.69 -6.52 -2.02
N ARG A 277 24.74 -5.56 -2.02
CA ARG A 277 25.05 -4.12 -2.00
C ARG A 277 25.83 -3.74 -0.76
N SER A 278 25.52 -4.38 0.37
CA SER A 278 26.21 -4.11 1.63
C SER A 278 27.67 -4.53 1.64
N ALA A 279 28.05 -5.52 0.82
CA ALA A 279 29.41 -6.06 0.75
C ALA A 279 30.28 -5.41 -0.35
N ALA A 280 29.78 -4.42 -1.08
CA ALA A 280 30.51 -3.78 -2.18
C ALA A 280 31.71 -2.95 -1.63
N PRO A 281 32.95 -3.15 -2.13
CA PRO A 281 34.17 -2.55 -1.55
C PRO A 281 34.40 -1.05 -1.78
N GLU A 282 33.73 -0.41 -2.75
CA GLU A 282 33.97 0.98 -3.15
C GLU A 282 32.73 1.84 -2.77
N GLY A 283 32.94 2.89 -1.97
CA GLY A 283 31.89 3.59 -1.19
C GLY A 283 30.80 4.32 -1.99
N PRO A 284 29.86 5.08 -1.36
CA PRO A 284 29.64 5.31 0.07
C PRO A 284 28.76 4.20 0.67
N GLY A 285 28.65 4.15 2.01
CA GLY A 285 27.79 3.21 2.76
C GLY A 285 26.28 3.43 2.55
N ASP A 286 25.85 3.75 1.33
CA ASP A 286 24.47 3.99 0.96
C ASP A 286 23.91 2.74 0.24
N LEU A 287 22.90 2.14 0.85
CA LEU A 287 22.12 1.06 0.25
C LEU A 287 21.30 1.52 -0.96
N GLY A 288 21.33 2.83 -1.24
CA GLY A 288 20.58 3.47 -2.29
C GLY A 288 19.10 3.27 -2.11
N ALA A 289 18.41 2.97 -3.21
CA ALA A 289 16.97 2.68 -3.17
C ALA A 289 16.60 1.45 -2.31
N TYR A 290 17.56 0.59 -1.94
CA TYR A 290 17.31 -0.52 -1.02
C TYR A 290 17.34 -0.12 0.46
N GLY A 291 17.76 1.11 0.79
CA GLY A 291 17.74 1.65 2.14
C GLY A 291 16.34 1.66 2.77
N GLU A 292 15.29 1.75 1.95
CA GLU A 292 13.88 1.67 2.36
C GLU A 292 13.55 0.35 3.08
N PHE A 293 14.27 -0.75 2.79
CA PHE A 293 13.98 -2.09 3.30
C PHE A 293 14.79 -2.44 4.57
N GLY A 294 14.78 -1.54 5.56
CA GLY A 294 15.41 -1.72 6.87
C GLY A 294 14.71 -2.75 7.78
N PRO A 295 15.23 -3.03 8.99
CA PRO A 295 14.65 -4.05 9.88
C PRO A 295 13.15 -3.85 10.20
N TRP A 296 12.70 -2.60 10.27
CA TRP A 296 11.30 -2.24 10.46
C TRP A 296 10.38 -2.89 9.41
N PHE A 297 10.81 -2.94 8.15
CA PHE A 297 10.04 -3.48 7.03
C PHE A 297 9.81 -4.98 7.22
N TRP A 298 10.88 -5.73 7.47
CA TRP A 298 10.85 -7.19 7.64
C TRP A 298 10.05 -7.63 8.86
N ARG A 299 10.05 -6.85 9.95
CA ARG A 299 9.21 -7.09 11.12
C ARG A 299 7.72 -6.93 10.84
N ARG A 300 7.35 -6.01 9.95
CA ARG A 300 5.95 -5.69 9.63
C ARG A 300 5.34 -6.63 8.59
N LEU A 301 6.14 -7.43 7.89
CA LEU A 301 5.64 -8.44 6.96
C LEU A 301 4.77 -9.48 7.69
N ARG A 302 3.63 -9.81 7.09
CA ARG A 302 2.70 -10.83 7.57
C ARG A 302 3.22 -12.23 7.20
N LEU A 303 4.17 -12.71 8.00
CA LEU A 303 4.83 -14.00 7.84
C LEU A 303 4.73 -14.83 9.13
N PRO A 304 4.72 -16.18 9.02
CA PRO A 304 5.04 -17.05 10.14
C PRO A 304 6.43 -16.74 10.69
N GLU A 305 6.63 -17.07 11.96
CA GLU A 305 7.87 -16.75 12.64
C GLU A 305 9.09 -17.48 12.03
N GLU A 306 8.92 -18.74 11.61
CA GLU A 306 9.97 -19.51 10.94
C GLU A 306 10.51 -18.82 9.69
N ASP A 307 9.62 -18.39 8.80
CA ASP A 307 9.99 -17.70 7.56
C ASP A 307 10.62 -16.33 7.83
N ARG A 308 10.11 -15.60 8.82
CA ARG A 308 10.66 -14.30 9.22
C ARG A 308 12.08 -14.45 9.75
N ILE A 309 12.32 -15.42 10.64
CA ILE A 309 13.65 -15.68 11.21
C ILE A 309 14.62 -16.17 10.12
N ASP A 310 14.19 -16.99 9.14
CA ASP A 310 15.04 -17.36 8.00
C ASP A 310 15.44 -16.14 7.14
N LEU A 311 14.50 -15.21 6.88
CA LEU A 311 14.81 -14.00 6.13
C LEU A 311 15.76 -13.07 6.89
N LEU A 312 15.54 -12.87 8.19
CA LEU A 312 16.43 -12.06 9.03
C LEU A 312 17.83 -12.65 9.09
N ARG A 313 17.97 -13.99 9.21
CA ARG A 313 19.26 -14.69 9.08
C ARG A 313 19.99 -14.33 7.79
N ARG A 314 19.26 -14.14 6.69
CA ARG A 314 19.85 -13.80 5.39
C ARG A 314 20.33 -12.37 5.28
N LEU A 315 19.81 -11.50 6.13
CA LEU A 315 20.08 -10.07 6.16
C LEU A 315 21.17 -9.71 7.18
N VAL A 316 21.47 -10.56 8.17
CA VAL A 316 22.53 -10.31 9.16
C VAL A 316 23.87 -9.86 8.57
N PRO A 317 24.37 -10.42 7.44
CA PRO A 317 25.62 -9.92 6.85
C PRO A 317 25.57 -8.44 6.45
N ALA A 318 24.38 -7.86 6.25
CA ALA A 318 24.17 -6.44 5.95
C ALA A 318 24.14 -5.51 7.18
N ASP A 319 24.37 -6.04 8.40
CA ASP A 319 24.39 -5.25 9.64
C ASP A 319 25.65 -4.37 9.80
N GLY A 320 26.67 -4.57 8.97
CA GLY A 320 27.94 -3.83 9.02
C GLY A 320 27.91 -2.40 8.46
N LEU A 321 26.78 -1.91 7.97
CA LEU A 321 26.64 -0.56 7.39
C LEU A 321 25.69 0.35 8.19
N PRO A 322 25.96 1.67 8.27
CA PRO A 322 25.02 2.65 8.82
C PRO A 322 23.70 2.65 8.04
N ARG A 323 22.55 2.77 8.73
CA ARG A 323 21.21 2.74 8.13
C ARG A 323 20.43 4.01 8.40
N THR A 324 19.51 4.37 7.50
CA THR A 324 18.75 5.63 7.52
C THR A 324 17.70 5.75 8.63
N ASP A 325 17.46 4.72 9.43
CA ASP A 325 16.56 4.76 10.60
C ASP A 325 17.27 4.23 11.87
N GLY A 326 18.03 5.13 12.52
CA GLY A 326 18.43 5.05 13.93
C GLY A 326 19.22 3.83 14.42
N ASP A 327 20.20 3.34 13.64
CA ASP A 327 21.18 2.30 14.00
C ASP A 327 20.64 0.90 14.37
N GLU A 328 19.36 0.58 14.12
CA GLU A 328 18.83 -0.77 14.37
C GLU A 328 19.38 -1.78 13.35
N ARG A 329 19.97 -2.87 13.85
CA ARG A 329 20.44 -4.01 13.05
C ARG A 329 19.35 -5.06 12.87
N TYR A 330 19.48 -5.90 11.84
CA TYR A 330 18.65 -7.09 11.67
C TYR A 330 18.79 -8.05 12.86
N LEU A 331 19.98 -8.14 13.47
CA LEU A 331 20.17 -8.84 14.74
C LEU A 331 19.34 -8.28 15.89
N ASP A 332 19.18 -6.96 15.98
CA ASP A 332 18.37 -6.34 17.04
C ASP A 332 16.88 -6.69 16.86
N ALA A 333 16.41 -6.75 15.60
CA ALA A 333 15.05 -7.21 15.30
C ALA A 333 14.83 -8.67 15.76
N VAL A 334 15.82 -9.54 15.59
CA VAL A 334 15.78 -10.93 16.06
C VAL A 334 15.82 -11.00 17.60
N ALA A 335 16.68 -10.21 18.24
CA ALA A 335 16.77 -10.13 19.69
C ALA A 335 15.44 -9.71 20.32
N ARG A 336 14.72 -8.75 19.72
CA ARG A 336 13.37 -8.37 20.18
C ARG A 336 12.37 -9.51 20.05
N ARG A 337 12.43 -10.30 18.98
CA ARG A 337 11.54 -11.47 18.81
C ARG A 337 11.84 -12.55 19.85
N LEU A 338 13.13 -12.83 20.09
CA LEU A 338 13.56 -13.76 21.14
C LEU A 338 13.08 -13.31 22.53
N ALA A 339 13.13 -12.01 22.83
CA ALA A 339 12.63 -11.48 24.09
C ALA A 339 11.10 -11.59 24.23
N LEU A 340 10.36 -11.55 23.13
CA LEU A 340 8.89 -11.67 23.11
C LEU A 340 8.42 -13.13 23.22
N ASP A 341 9.11 -14.09 22.58
CA ASP A 341 8.73 -15.50 22.55
C ASP A 341 9.95 -16.41 22.41
N ALA A 342 10.69 -16.58 23.51
CA ALA A 342 11.90 -17.38 23.51
C ALA A 342 11.67 -18.85 23.10
N PRO A 343 10.63 -19.57 23.60
CA PRO A 343 10.38 -20.95 23.22
C PRO A 343 10.15 -21.16 21.71
N ALA A 344 9.53 -20.20 21.03
CA ALA A 344 9.33 -20.29 19.58
C ALA A 344 10.60 -19.95 18.78
N VAL A 345 11.38 -18.96 19.22
CA VAL A 345 12.50 -18.40 18.44
C VAL A 345 13.81 -19.15 18.67
N GLN A 346 14.09 -19.62 19.89
CA GLN A 346 15.37 -20.26 20.23
C GLN A 346 15.70 -21.49 19.34
N PRO A 347 14.76 -22.42 19.06
CA PRO A 347 15.05 -23.55 18.18
C PRO A 347 15.38 -23.14 16.74
N LEU A 348 14.80 -22.03 16.26
CA LEU A 348 15.07 -21.50 14.92
C LEU A 348 16.47 -20.88 14.83
N LEU A 349 16.93 -20.21 15.89
CA LEU A 349 18.29 -19.67 15.98
C LEU A 349 19.37 -20.76 16.01
N CYS A 350 19.10 -21.92 16.61
CA CYS A 350 20.06 -23.02 16.59
C CYS A 350 20.44 -23.44 15.15
N ARG A 351 19.53 -23.28 14.18
CA ARG A 351 19.79 -23.57 12.75
C ARG A 351 20.75 -22.57 12.09
N TRP A 352 21.04 -21.45 12.75
CA TRP A 352 21.95 -20.43 12.23
C TRP A 352 23.41 -20.84 12.41
N PHE A 353 23.73 -21.68 13.39
CA PHE A 353 25.11 -22.11 13.64
C PHE A 353 25.69 -23.00 12.53
N THR A 354 24.85 -23.51 11.63
CA THR A 354 25.27 -24.21 10.42
C THR A 354 25.39 -23.30 9.20
N ASP A 355 25.19 -21.99 9.36
CA ASP A 355 25.28 -20.99 8.30
C ASP A 355 26.70 -20.44 8.19
N GLU A 356 27.39 -20.76 7.11
CA GLU A 356 28.79 -20.40 6.89
C GLU A 356 28.96 -19.07 6.14
N ARG A 357 27.89 -18.30 5.94
CA ARG A 357 27.97 -17.03 5.20
C ARG A 357 28.81 -16.00 5.98
N PRO A 358 29.75 -15.31 5.32
CA PRO A 358 30.62 -14.36 5.98
C PRO A 358 29.81 -13.19 6.53
N LEU A 359 30.12 -12.78 7.75
CA LEU A 359 29.60 -11.55 8.34
C LEU A 359 30.51 -10.40 7.95
N LEU A 360 29.92 -9.27 7.54
CA LEU A 360 30.69 -8.04 7.41
C LEU A 360 31.07 -7.59 8.79
N VAL A 361 32.37 -7.66 9.07
CA VAL A 361 32.90 -7.26 10.35
C VAL A 361 33.25 -5.79 10.25
N GLY A 362 32.62 -4.95 11.07
CA GLY A 362 32.94 -3.52 11.13
C GLY A 362 34.42 -3.30 11.49
N PRO A 363 34.97 -2.09 11.24
CA PRO A 363 36.39 -1.80 11.42
C PRO A 363 36.94 -2.02 12.85
N ASP A 364 36.07 -2.19 13.86
CA ASP A 364 36.44 -2.43 15.26
C ASP A 364 36.47 -3.90 15.69
N ALA A 365 36.37 -4.87 14.77
CA ALA A 365 36.59 -6.24 15.20
C ALA A 365 38.06 -6.57 15.39
N PRO A 366 38.41 -7.27 16.49
CA PRO A 366 39.75 -7.78 16.64
C PRO A 366 40.05 -8.71 15.47
N ASP A 367 41.18 -8.48 14.80
CA ASP A 367 41.77 -9.43 13.86
C ASP A 367 41.80 -10.81 14.51
N VAL A 368 40.92 -11.70 14.07
CA VAL A 368 41.00 -13.11 14.44
C VAL A 368 41.86 -13.77 13.35
N PRO A 369 43.12 -14.13 13.64
CA PRO A 369 43.92 -14.86 12.68
C PRO A 369 43.25 -16.19 12.37
N LEU A 370 42.98 -16.42 11.08
CA LEU A 370 42.56 -17.70 10.55
C LEU A 370 43.58 -18.78 10.98
N ARG A 371 43.11 -19.80 11.70
CA ARG A 371 43.86 -21.02 12.00
C ARG A 371 43.50 -22.12 11.04
#